data_AF-A0A2K1IMJ8-F1
#
_entry.id   AF-A0A2K1IMJ8-F1
#
_cell.length_a   1.000
_cell.length_b   1.000
_cell.length_c   1.000
_cell.angle_alpha   90.00
_cell.angle_beta   90.00
_cell.angle_gamma   90.00
#
_symmetry.space_group_name_H-M   'P 1'
#
loop_
_entity.id
_entity.type
_entity.pdbx_description
1 polymer ?
#
loop_
_entity_poly.entity_id
_entity_poly.type
_entity_poly.pdbx_seq_one_letter_code
_entity_poly.pdbx_strand_id
1 'polypeptide(L)' 'MARVMPVNKEEATNMVQKLSNDSLLLGDQQFTFDFVAVETKSQEPVFEMVA' A
#
# COMPACT_ATOMS: atom_id res chain seq x y z
N MET A 1 5.98 -7.75 3.11
CA MET A 1 5.61 -6.31 3.13
C MET A 1 5.17 -5.81 1.75
N ALA A 2 4.18 -4.90 1.70
CA ALA A 2 3.75 -4.18 0.50
C ALA A 2 3.72 -2.64 0.74
N ARG A 3 3.96 -1.85 -0.32
CA ARG A 3 3.89 -0.37 -0.29
C ARG A 3 3.05 0.16 -1.45
N VAL A 4 2.04 0.96 -1.14
CA VAL A 4 1.20 1.66 -2.13
C VAL A 4 1.79 3.04 -2.40
N MET A 5 2.03 3.35 -3.68
CA MET A 5 2.61 4.62 -4.13
C MET A 5 1.50 5.57 -4.60
N PRO A 6 1.67 6.90 -4.42
CA PRO A 6 0.70 7.88 -4.87
C PRO A 6 0.53 7.84 -6.39
N VAL A 7 -0.72 7.93 -6.84
CA VAL A 7 -1.08 7.94 -8.25
C VAL A 7 -0.62 9.25 -8.90
N ASN A 8 0.21 9.15 -9.94
CA ASN A 8 0.54 10.31 -10.77
C ASN A 8 -0.70 10.75 -11.55
N LYS A 9 -0.84 12.07 -11.81
CA LYS A 9 -2.03 12.64 -12.49
C LYS A 9 -2.32 12.02 -13.87
N GLU A 10 -1.35 11.34 -14.48
CA GLU A 10 -1.46 10.66 -15.77
C GLU A 10 -1.99 9.21 -15.66
N GLU A 11 -2.04 8.63 -14.45
CA GLU A 11 -2.34 7.21 -14.20
C GLU A 11 -3.61 7.03 -13.36
N ALA A 12 -4.59 7.93 -13.49
CA ALA A 12 -5.77 7.99 -12.63
C ALA A 12 -6.73 6.78 -12.78
N THR A 13 -6.31 5.61 -12.27
CA THR A 13 -7.17 4.47 -11.96
C THR A 13 -6.78 3.98 -10.58
N ASN A 14 -7.52 4.42 -9.56
CA ASN A 14 -7.25 4.09 -8.17
C ASN A 14 -7.74 2.65 -7.88
N MET A 15 -6.95 1.66 -8.29
CA MET A 15 -7.33 0.24 -8.26
C MET A 15 -6.98 -0.47 -6.95
N VAL A 16 -6.22 0.18 -6.07
CA VAL A 16 -5.69 -0.42 -4.84
C VAL A 16 -6.36 0.21 -3.61
N GLN A 17 -6.98 -0.61 -2.76
CA GLN A 17 -7.59 -0.17 -1.51
C GLN A 17 -6.95 -0.91 -0.33
N LYS A 18 -6.48 -0.17 0.68
CA LYS A 18 -6.02 -0.81 1.92
C LYS A 18 -7.24 -1.19 2.76
N LEU A 19 -7.34 -2.46 3.15
CA LEU A 19 -8.39 -2.96 4.05
C LEU A 19 -7.97 -2.88 5.52
N SER A 20 -6.73 -3.25 5.81
CA SER A 20 -6.18 -3.36 7.17
C SER A 20 -4.67 -3.20 7.12
N ASN A 21 -3.98 -3.21 8.26
CA ASN A 21 -2.53 -3.02 8.31
C ASN A 21 -1.71 -4.08 7.57
N ASP A 22 -2.30 -5.23 7.30
CA ASP A 22 -1.70 -6.40 6.64
C ASP A 22 -2.38 -6.75 5.31
N SER A 23 -3.50 -6.11 4.94
CA SER A 23 -4.29 -6.51 3.77
C SER A 23 -4.62 -5.35 2.82
N LEU A 24 -4.61 -5.66 1.52
CA LEU A 24 -5.04 -4.76 0.44
C LEU A 24 -5.94 -5.49 -0.56
N LEU A 25 -6.82 -4.74 -1.22
CA LEU A 25 -7.61 -5.15 -2.37
C LEU A 25 -7.02 -4.57 -3.65
N LEU A 26 -6.97 -5.40 -4.69
CA LEU A 26 -6.74 -4.98 -6.07
C LEU A 26 -7.93 -5.49 -6.89
N GLY A 27 -8.83 -4.58 -7.26
CA GLY A 27 -10.14 -4.96 -7.79
C GLY A 27 -10.92 -5.78 -6.74
N ASP A 28 -11.38 -6.97 -7.13
CA ASP A 28 -12.15 -7.88 -6.26
C ASP A 28 -11.29 -8.89 -5.48
N GLN A 29 -9.96 -8.86 -5.68
CA GLN A 29 -9.05 -9.83 -5.07
C GLN A 29 -8.32 -9.23 -3.87
N GLN A 30 -8.35 -9.96 -2.75
CA GLN A 30 -7.64 -9.61 -1.52
C GLN A 30 -6.27 -10.27 -1.45
N PHE A 31 -5.28 -9.50 -0.98
CA PHE A 31 -3.91 -9.94 -0.71
C PHE A 31 -3.53 -9.62 0.73
N THR A 32 -2.77 -10.53 1.35
CA THR A 32 -2.28 -10.43 2.73
C THR A 32 -0.75 -10.40 2.77
N PHE A 33 -0.19 -9.54 3.61
CA PHE A 33 1.24 -9.30 3.80
C PHE A 33 1.54 -9.06 5.28
N ASP A 34 2.80 -9.11 5.69
CA ASP A 34 3.19 -8.79 7.08
C ASP A 34 2.86 -7.35 7.47
N PHE A 35 2.94 -6.42 6.50
CA PHE A 35 2.58 -5.02 6.66
C PHE A 35 2.29 -4.35 5.30
N VAL A 36 1.32 -3.43 5.27
CA VAL A 36 0.94 -2.58 4.13
C VAL A 36 1.14 -1.11 4.49
N ALA A 37 2.15 -0.49 3.86
CA ALA A 37 2.41 0.94 3.94
C ALA A 37 1.63 1.70 2.85
N VAL A 38 1.06 2.86 3.19
CA VAL A 38 0.22 3.69 2.28
C VAL A 38 0.83 5.07 2.10
N GLU A 39 0.38 5.72 1.03
CA GLU A 39 0.85 6.94 0.34
C GLU A 39 1.42 8.08 1.20
N THR A 40 1.05 8.22 2.47
CA THR A 40 1.47 9.33 3.33
C THR A 40 2.63 9.03 4.27
N LYS A 41 3.13 7.78 4.32
CA LYS A 41 4.26 7.44 5.18
C LYS A 41 5.58 7.93 4.55
N SER A 42 6.36 8.70 5.33
CA SER A 42 7.76 9.03 5.00
C SER A 42 8.61 7.76 4.88
N GLN A 43 9.83 7.86 4.34
CA GLN A 43 10.70 6.69 4.15
C GLN A 43 11.12 6.03 5.47
N GLU A 44 11.24 6.81 6.54
CA GLU A 44 11.68 6.37 7.87
C GLU A 44 10.78 5.27 8.49
N PRO A 45 9.45 5.45 8.63
CA PRO A 45 8.58 4.38 9.11
C PRO A 45 8.50 3.17 8.17
N VAL A 46 8.81 3.32 6.88
CA VAL A 46 8.88 2.19 5.94
C VAL A 46 10.13 1.34 6.23
N PHE A 47 11.25 1.98 6.56
CA PHE A 47 12.49 1.29 6.94
C PHE A 47 12.31 0.44 8.20
N GLU A 48 11.66 0.98 9.22
CA GLU A 48 11.36 0.26 10.47
C GLU A 48 10.45 -0.97 10.29
N MET A 49 9.68 -1.03 9.20
CA MET A 49 8.77 -2.15 8.90
C MET A 49 9.44 -3.30 8.15
N VAL A 50 10.65 -3.08 7.61
CA VAL A 50 11.42 -4.09 6.85
C VAL A 50 12.57 -4.67 7.67
N ALA A 51 13.13 -3.89 8.60
CA ALA A 51 14.28 -4.26 9.44
C ALA A 51 13.98 -5.45 10.36
#